data_AF-A0A7C6B6T4-F1
#
_entry.id   AF-A0A7C6B6T4-F1
#
_cell.length_a   1.000
_cell.length_b   1.000
_cell.length_c   1.000
_cell.angle_alpha   90.00
_cell.angle_beta   90.00
_cell.angle_gamma   90.00
#
_symmetry.space_group_name_H-M   'P 1'
#
loop_
_entity.id
_entity.type
_entity.pdbx_description
1 polymer ?
#
loop_
_entity_poly.entity_id
_entity_poly.type
_entity_poly.pdbx_seq_one_letter_code
_entity_poly.pdbx_strand_id
1 'polypeptide(L)'
;MEEKTEKRYGEGYLEERILIPRWRAPWPQIVNIILILAVFYISWWIFQDRRGWLRMYTPYLGYMYTRWILIVLIWMVYIFEFWPFRRRQLETWHPLWKGFIMTCVMTGVLLILIKVFFEGILGNFSMAYFNPARSMKLPGITEFFAVEYASLACLMFAAIASWLSPSWPVAMENAPWQNLKQPVLGWTVLIVTFFIGTIVYLCTMHPHMGILYYPWQRFASIAPPYWEKFANTVSGNFHVSWIMCCTITVWLYETIWERYPFKLIKHDTLRRLSAFFGIIAIAWCFFFFLHFAQELWWGPAIRGTRMDFSPDWRWLHVGETMVFFLIPALFLTFYCNNWPTKYSAPVNWLIRTLIAIFGGMAIYWIYYNIGHLTLGTQKGYAQPEQFPMIPTIWLINIMLINHWFMDNWPGWRKAKPEEVALIRKEKSPAVSVAKFAPAGIIVGIVIGIIIYFIAIWLFPILGKLKWVYT
;
A
#
# COMPACT_ATOMS: atom_id res chain seq x y z
N MET A 1 -35.01 -30.08 13.03
CA MET A 1 -33.55 -30.32 13.14
C MET A 1 -32.87 -29.00 12.78
N GLU A 2 -32.78 -28.10 13.76
CA GLU A 2 -32.18 -26.77 13.58
C GLU A 2 -30.68 -26.95 13.40
N GLU A 3 -30.21 -26.77 12.16
CA GLU A 3 -28.81 -26.69 11.84
C GLU A 3 -28.23 -25.52 12.64
N LYS A 4 -27.41 -25.83 13.65
CA LYS A 4 -26.54 -24.87 14.35
C LYS A 4 -25.69 -24.18 13.29
N THR A 5 -26.21 -23.09 12.74
CA THR A 5 -25.45 -22.18 11.90
C THR A 5 -24.39 -21.60 12.83
N GLU A 6 -23.18 -22.16 12.76
CA GLU A 6 -22.01 -21.64 13.45
C GLU A 6 -21.99 -20.12 13.27
N LYS A 7 -21.87 -19.38 14.37
CA LYS A 7 -21.86 -17.90 14.38
C LYS A 7 -20.61 -17.41 13.64
N ARG A 8 -20.64 -17.42 12.31
CA ARG A 8 -19.55 -16.96 11.46
C ARG A 8 -19.53 -15.43 11.46
N TYR A 9 -18.38 -14.85 11.77
CA TYR A 9 -18.11 -13.43 11.53
C TYR A 9 -17.78 -13.24 10.04
N GLY A 10 -17.32 -12.07 9.58
CA GLY A 10 -17.04 -11.83 8.15
C GLY A 10 -15.90 -12.65 7.53
N GLU A 11 -15.50 -13.76 8.14
CA GLU A 11 -14.56 -14.75 7.63
C GLU A 11 -14.88 -15.14 6.18
N GLY A 12 -13.90 -15.05 5.29
CA GLY A 12 -14.02 -15.34 3.86
C GLY A 12 -15.04 -14.48 3.09
N TYR A 13 -15.50 -13.35 3.65
CA TYR A 13 -16.58 -12.56 3.03
C TYR A 13 -16.23 -12.00 1.67
N LEU A 14 -15.01 -11.50 1.49
CA LEU A 14 -14.60 -10.89 0.23
C LEU A 14 -14.40 -11.95 -0.87
N GLU A 15 -13.96 -13.14 -0.49
CA GLU A 15 -13.66 -14.25 -1.38
C GLU A 15 -14.94 -14.99 -1.81
N GLU A 16 -15.92 -15.08 -0.91
CA GLU A 16 -17.17 -15.78 -1.18
C GLU A 16 -18.23 -14.92 -1.87
N ARG A 17 -18.20 -13.60 -1.66
CA ARG A 17 -19.16 -12.70 -2.30
C ARG A 17 -18.92 -12.69 -3.80
N ILE A 18 -20.00 -12.82 -4.56
CA ILE A 18 -19.98 -12.69 -6.01
C ILE A 18 -20.68 -11.38 -6.36
N LEU A 19 -19.95 -10.48 -7.02
CA LEU A 19 -20.46 -9.20 -7.49
C LEU A 19 -20.73 -9.29 -8.99
N ILE A 20 -21.96 -8.94 -9.38
CA ILE A 20 -22.39 -8.90 -10.78
C ILE A 20 -22.55 -7.44 -11.19
N PRO A 21 -22.05 -7.03 -12.36
CA PRO A 21 -22.26 -5.68 -12.86
C PRO A 21 -23.75 -5.41 -13.07
N ARG A 22 -24.22 -4.22 -12.70
CA ARG A 22 -25.62 -3.81 -12.93
C ARG A 22 -25.92 -3.53 -14.40
N TRP A 23 -24.90 -3.12 -15.15
CA TRP A 23 -25.00 -2.73 -16.55
C TRP A 23 -23.94 -3.42 -17.39
N ARG A 24 -24.09 -3.39 -18.72
CA ARG A 24 -23.08 -3.91 -19.63
C ARG A 24 -21.81 -3.05 -19.53
N ALA A 25 -20.65 -3.71 -19.52
CA ALA A 25 -19.37 -3.02 -19.61
C ALA A 25 -19.33 -2.13 -20.88
N PRO A 26 -18.73 -0.92 -20.82
CA PRO A 26 -17.90 -0.39 -19.73
C PRO A 26 -18.64 0.47 -18.68
N TRP A 27 -19.97 0.50 -18.68
CA TRP A 27 -20.72 1.44 -17.83
C TRP A 27 -20.52 1.27 -16.31
N PRO A 28 -20.52 0.06 -15.73
CA PRO A 28 -20.21 -0.12 -14.31
C PRO A 28 -18.86 0.48 -13.91
N GLN A 29 -17.85 0.29 -14.74
CA GLN A 29 -16.50 0.81 -14.53
C GLN A 29 -16.50 2.33 -14.55
N ILE A 30 -17.09 2.93 -15.59
CA ILE A 30 -17.13 4.39 -15.76
C ILE A 30 -17.87 5.05 -14.58
N VAL A 31 -19.05 4.55 -14.21
CA VAL A 31 -19.84 5.14 -13.12
C VAL A 31 -19.11 5.05 -11.79
N ASN A 32 -18.45 3.91 -11.49
CA ASN A 32 -17.67 3.79 -10.27
C ASN A 32 -16.43 4.69 -10.28
N ILE A 33 -15.71 4.79 -11.40
CA ILE A 33 -14.57 5.72 -11.51
C ILE A 33 -15.02 7.15 -11.22
N ILE A 34 -16.12 7.60 -11.83
CA ILE A 34 -16.64 8.96 -11.61
C ILE A 34 -16.98 9.17 -10.14
N LEU A 35 -17.66 8.21 -9.49
CA LEU A 35 -17.97 8.30 -8.06
C LEU A 35 -16.70 8.35 -7.21
N ILE A 36 -15.74 7.47 -7.47
CA ILE A 36 -14.48 7.39 -6.72
C ILE A 36 -13.69 8.70 -6.86
N LEU A 37 -13.59 9.24 -8.07
CA LEU A 37 -12.91 10.51 -8.33
C LEU A 37 -13.64 11.70 -7.70
N ALA A 38 -14.98 11.70 -7.71
CA ALA A 38 -15.77 12.75 -7.04
C ALA A 38 -15.55 12.71 -5.52
N VAL A 39 -15.65 11.53 -4.90
CA VAL A 39 -15.38 11.35 -3.47
C VAL A 39 -13.93 11.71 -3.14
N PHE A 40 -12.99 11.30 -3.99
CA PHE A 40 -11.57 11.66 -3.88
C PHE A 40 -11.41 13.18 -3.85
N TYR A 41 -11.93 13.89 -4.84
CA TYR A 41 -11.72 15.33 -4.94
C TYR A 41 -12.38 16.11 -3.80
N ILE A 42 -13.63 15.76 -3.44
CA ILE A 42 -14.35 16.39 -2.32
C ILE A 42 -13.58 16.18 -1.02
N SER A 43 -13.20 14.94 -0.72
CA SER A 43 -12.48 14.63 0.52
C SER A 43 -11.05 15.19 0.51
N TRP A 44 -10.37 15.17 -0.63
CA TRP A 44 -9.06 15.81 -0.82
C TRP A 44 -9.14 17.30 -0.49
N TRP A 45 -10.12 18.00 -1.03
CA TRP A 45 -10.31 19.43 -0.77
C TRP A 45 -10.64 19.71 0.70
N ILE A 46 -11.41 18.86 1.37
CA ILE A 46 -11.72 19.04 2.80
C ILE A 46 -10.47 18.84 3.66
N PHE A 47 -9.74 17.74 3.46
CA PHE A 47 -8.70 17.29 4.38
C PHE A 47 -7.29 17.73 3.99
N GLN A 48 -6.91 17.64 2.72
CA GLN A 48 -5.53 17.70 2.27
C GLN A 48 -5.19 18.99 1.52
N ASP A 49 -6.04 19.45 0.58
CA ASP A 49 -5.73 20.61 -0.26
C ASP A 49 -5.42 21.84 0.60
N ARG A 50 -4.37 22.57 0.21
CA ARG A 50 -3.91 23.79 0.88
C ARG A 50 -4.92 24.94 0.78
N ARG A 51 -5.70 24.96 -0.30
CA ARG A 51 -6.82 25.87 -0.52
C ARG A 51 -8.09 25.40 0.20
N GLY A 52 -8.04 24.19 0.73
CA GLY A 52 -9.11 23.50 1.42
C GLY A 52 -9.34 23.98 2.84
N TRP A 53 -10.16 23.20 3.55
CA TRP A 53 -10.60 23.54 4.90
C TRP A 53 -9.58 23.19 5.97
N LEU A 54 -9.20 21.90 6.10
CA LEU A 54 -8.35 21.44 7.20
C LEU A 54 -6.85 21.50 6.89
N ARG A 55 -6.47 21.52 5.60
CA ARG A 55 -5.10 21.76 5.12
C ARG A 55 -4.05 20.85 5.78
N MET A 56 -4.41 19.60 6.05
CA MET A 56 -3.58 18.67 6.82
C MET A 56 -2.33 18.21 6.07
N TYR A 57 -2.21 18.51 4.78
CA TYR A 57 -1.11 18.06 3.94
C TYR A 57 0.28 18.46 4.47
N THR A 58 0.41 19.65 5.07
CA THR A 58 1.63 20.11 5.78
C THR A 58 1.35 20.33 7.27
N PRO A 59 2.21 19.89 8.21
CA PRO A 59 3.49 19.19 8.00
C PRO A 59 3.35 17.67 8.17
N TYR A 60 2.99 16.94 7.12
CA TYR A 60 2.76 15.48 7.12
C TYR A 60 1.61 14.92 7.95
N LEU A 61 0.86 15.75 8.69
CA LEU A 61 -0.28 15.29 9.49
C LEU A 61 -1.26 14.46 8.64
N GLY A 62 -1.65 15.00 7.49
CA GLY A 62 -2.54 14.37 6.53
C GLY A 62 -1.94 13.12 5.88
N TYR A 63 -0.61 13.06 5.73
CA TYR A 63 0.08 11.87 5.26
C TYR A 63 -0.01 10.74 6.29
N MET A 64 0.29 11.03 7.56
CA MET A 64 0.17 10.08 8.66
C MET A 64 -1.24 9.47 8.72
N TYR A 65 -2.29 10.30 8.68
CA TYR A 65 -3.68 9.80 8.69
C TYR A 65 -4.01 8.97 7.45
N THR A 66 -3.63 9.44 6.25
CA THR A 66 -3.84 8.71 4.99
C THR A 66 -3.24 7.31 5.07
N ARG A 67 -2.03 7.21 5.63
CA ARG A 67 -1.31 5.95 5.78
C ARG A 67 -1.99 5.03 6.79
N TRP A 68 -2.35 5.55 7.96
CA TRP A 68 -2.99 4.73 8.99
C TRP A 68 -4.40 4.29 8.61
N ILE A 69 -5.14 5.07 7.81
CA ILE A 69 -6.42 4.63 7.21
C ILE A 69 -6.20 3.33 6.43
N LEU A 70 -5.19 3.28 5.56
CA LEU A 70 -4.85 2.06 4.81
C LEU A 70 -4.64 0.87 5.75
N ILE A 71 -3.89 1.06 6.84
CA ILE A 71 -3.60 -0.01 7.80
C ILE A 71 -4.85 -0.48 8.52
N VAL A 72 -5.67 0.44 9.03
CA VAL A 72 -6.90 0.10 9.76
C VAL A 72 -7.88 -0.61 8.83
N LEU A 73 -7.98 -0.20 7.56
CA LEU A 73 -8.76 -0.94 6.55
C LEU A 73 -8.27 -2.39 6.42
N ILE A 74 -6.95 -2.59 6.31
CA ILE A 74 -6.35 -3.93 6.24
C ILE A 74 -6.64 -4.72 7.52
N TRP A 75 -6.51 -4.11 8.69
CA TRP A 75 -6.79 -4.79 9.95
C TRP A 75 -8.24 -5.24 10.03
N MET A 76 -9.18 -4.35 9.73
CA MET A 76 -10.61 -4.65 9.77
C MET A 76 -10.97 -5.81 8.83
N VAL A 77 -10.32 -5.90 7.67
CA VAL A 77 -10.70 -6.86 6.61
C VAL A 77 -9.87 -8.14 6.64
N TYR A 78 -8.53 -8.03 6.63
CA TYR A 78 -7.61 -9.16 6.49
C TYR A 78 -7.20 -9.80 7.81
N ILE A 79 -7.23 -9.04 8.93
CA ILE A 79 -6.81 -9.57 10.25
C ILE A 79 -8.04 -9.94 11.09
N PHE A 80 -9.02 -9.05 11.17
CA PHE A 80 -10.22 -9.24 11.98
C PHE A 80 -11.43 -9.76 11.22
N GLU A 81 -11.35 -9.87 9.88
CA GLU A 81 -12.42 -10.43 9.05
C GLU A 81 -13.81 -9.82 9.36
N PHE A 82 -13.85 -8.49 9.42
CA PHE A 82 -15.01 -7.68 9.78
C PHE A 82 -15.55 -7.90 11.21
N TRP A 83 -14.86 -8.60 12.11
CA TRP A 83 -15.25 -8.64 13.52
C TRP A 83 -15.35 -7.22 14.11
N PRO A 84 -16.39 -6.90 14.92
CA PRO A 84 -17.42 -7.76 15.50
C PRO A 84 -18.72 -7.92 14.67
N PHE A 85 -18.73 -7.50 13.40
CA PHE A 85 -19.92 -7.59 12.55
C PHE A 85 -20.22 -9.03 12.16
N ARG A 86 -21.50 -9.43 12.30
CA ARG A 86 -21.94 -10.78 11.94
C ARG A 86 -22.03 -10.91 10.44
N ARG A 87 -21.72 -12.11 9.92
CA ARG A 87 -21.80 -12.40 8.48
C ARG A 87 -23.13 -11.99 7.85
N ARG A 88 -24.25 -12.32 8.51
CA ARG A 88 -25.61 -11.95 8.08
C ARG A 88 -25.77 -10.45 7.85
N GLN A 89 -25.15 -9.60 8.67
CA GLN A 89 -25.23 -8.13 8.52
C GLN A 89 -24.51 -7.66 7.26
N LEU A 90 -23.31 -8.20 6.98
CA LEU A 90 -22.53 -7.88 5.78
C LEU A 90 -23.27 -8.25 4.50
N GLU A 91 -24.02 -9.35 4.54
CA GLU A 91 -24.80 -9.88 3.42
C GLU A 91 -26.11 -9.12 3.20
N THR A 92 -26.77 -8.62 4.25
CA THR A 92 -28.09 -7.97 4.12
C THR A 92 -28.03 -6.46 4.07
N TRP A 93 -27.02 -5.81 4.66
CA TRP A 93 -26.94 -4.35 4.67
C TRP A 93 -26.85 -3.77 3.26
N HIS A 94 -27.56 -2.66 3.09
CA HIS A 94 -27.42 -1.83 1.89
C HIS A 94 -25.97 -1.33 1.79
N PRO A 95 -25.33 -1.37 0.61
CA PRO A 95 -23.92 -1.04 0.48
C PRO A 95 -23.52 0.34 0.99
N LEU A 96 -24.38 1.36 0.83
CA LEU A 96 -24.13 2.70 1.37
C LEU A 96 -24.10 2.71 2.91
N TRP A 97 -25.06 2.01 3.53
CA TRP A 97 -25.15 1.95 5.00
C TRP A 97 -24.00 1.16 5.60
N LYS A 98 -23.63 0.05 4.94
CA LYS A 98 -22.45 -0.74 5.28
C LYS A 98 -21.17 0.09 5.17
N GLY A 99 -21.01 0.80 4.04
CA GLY A 99 -19.92 1.75 3.79
C GLY A 99 -19.79 2.79 4.89
N PHE A 100 -20.89 3.46 5.24
CA PHE A 100 -20.93 4.49 6.27
C PHE A 100 -20.52 3.94 7.64
N ILE A 101 -21.18 2.89 8.13
CA ILE A 101 -20.89 2.31 9.45
C ILE A 101 -19.43 1.87 9.55
N MET A 102 -18.93 1.14 8.56
CA MET A 102 -17.55 0.63 8.59
C MET A 102 -16.52 1.76 8.52
N THR A 103 -16.80 2.82 7.76
CA THR A 103 -15.94 4.01 7.72
C THR A 103 -15.94 4.75 9.06
N CYS A 104 -17.07 4.83 9.76
CA CYS A 104 -17.13 5.37 11.13
C CYS A 104 -16.31 4.52 12.11
N VAL A 105 -16.43 3.19 12.06
CA VAL A 105 -15.63 2.28 12.91
C VAL A 105 -14.14 2.41 12.62
N MET A 106 -13.75 2.41 11.34
CA MET A 106 -12.37 2.66 10.91
C MET A 106 -11.84 3.98 11.47
N THR A 107 -12.63 5.05 11.41
CA THR A 107 -12.26 6.37 11.95
C THR A 107 -12.09 6.32 13.48
N GLY A 108 -12.98 5.64 14.20
CA GLY A 108 -12.86 5.46 15.65
C GLY A 108 -11.58 4.71 16.04
N VAL A 109 -11.29 3.59 15.37
CA VAL A 109 -10.06 2.81 15.59
C VAL A 109 -8.82 3.63 15.29
N LEU A 110 -8.82 4.37 14.18
CA LEU A 110 -7.74 5.28 13.78
C LEU A 110 -7.44 6.34 14.85
N LEU A 111 -8.48 6.98 15.40
CA LEU A 111 -8.31 8.01 16.43
C LEU A 111 -7.79 7.42 17.74
N ILE A 112 -8.30 6.26 18.16
CA ILE A 112 -7.78 5.56 19.34
C ILE A 112 -6.30 5.23 19.15
N LEU A 113 -5.94 4.69 17.99
CA LEU A 113 -4.55 4.32 17.70
C LEU A 113 -3.60 5.53 17.74
N ILE A 114 -3.97 6.63 17.08
CA ILE A 114 -3.08 7.80 16.99
C ILE A 114 -3.08 8.58 18.30
N LYS A 115 -4.24 8.95 18.83
CA LYS A 115 -4.34 9.84 20.00
C LYS A 115 -4.11 9.13 21.32
N VAL A 116 -4.66 7.93 21.50
CA VAL A 116 -4.50 7.19 22.77
C VAL A 116 -3.18 6.42 22.77
N PHE A 117 -2.91 5.62 21.75
CA PHE A 117 -1.75 4.75 21.77
C PHE A 117 -0.43 5.47 21.41
N PHE A 118 -0.33 6.10 20.23
CA PHE A 118 0.93 6.77 19.83
C PHE A 118 1.20 8.04 20.64
N GLU A 119 0.32 9.03 20.61
CA GLU A 119 0.54 10.30 21.32
C GLU A 119 0.40 10.16 22.84
N GLY A 120 -0.61 9.40 23.28
CA GLY A 120 -0.96 9.25 24.69
C GLY A 120 -0.04 8.31 25.45
N ILE A 121 0.18 7.08 24.97
CA ILE A 121 1.00 6.07 25.65
C ILE A 121 2.47 6.20 25.23
N LEU A 122 2.80 5.90 23.97
CA LEU A 122 4.19 5.86 23.53
C LEU A 122 4.89 7.21 23.67
N GLY A 123 4.20 8.29 23.27
CA GLY A 123 4.73 9.63 23.29
C GLY A 123 4.92 10.23 24.68
N ASN A 124 4.18 9.78 25.70
CA ASN A 124 4.36 10.26 27.07
C ASN A 124 5.26 9.39 27.94
N PHE A 125 5.33 8.08 27.67
CA PHE A 125 6.00 7.12 28.56
C PHE A 125 7.22 6.43 27.93
N SER A 126 7.41 6.54 26.62
CA SER A 126 8.52 5.89 25.90
C SER A 126 9.26 6.91 25.02
N MET A 127 8.95 6.96 23.72
CA MET A 127 9.63 7.79 22.73
C MET A 127 8.93 9.15 22.60
N ALA A 128 9.49 10.18 23.24
CA ALA A 128 8.89 11.50 23.37
C ALA A 128 8.49 12.16 22.04
N TYR A 129 9.17 11.82 20.95
CA TYR A 129 8.90 12.39 19.65
C TYR A 129 7.55 11.98 19.04
N PHE A 130 6.86 10.97 19.56
CA PHE A 130 5.48 10.65 19.14
C PHE A 130 4.45 11.64 19.68
N ASN A 131 4.82 12.50 20.63
CA ASN A 131 3.93 13.50 21.20
C ASN A 131 4.47 14.91 20.87
N PRO A 132 3.74 15.71 20.07
CA PRO A 132 4.16 17.08 19.75
C PRO A 132 4.41 17.94 20.99
N ALA A 133 3.55 17.86 22.01
CA ALA A 133 3.66 18.64 23.24
C ALA A 133 4.90 18.26 24.07
N ARG A 134 5.41 17.03 23.94
CA ARG A 134 6.68 16.63 24.55
C ARG A 134 7.87 17.18 23.77
N SER A 135 7.81 17.10 22.44
CA SER A 135 8.87 17.62 21.57
C SER A 135 9.06 19.14 21.71
N MET A 136 7.96 19.90 21.88
CA MET A 136 8.00 21.35 22.10
C MET A 136 8.68 21.78 23.41
N LYS A 137 8.96 20.84 24.34
CA LYS A 137 9.73 21.16 25.56
C LYS A 137 11.21 21.37 25.27
N LEU A 138 11.70 20.94 24.10
CA LEU A 138 13.08 21.15 23.69
C LEU A 138 13.24 22.58 23.13
N PRO A 139 14.25 23.33 23.58
CA PRO A 139 14.54 24.65 23.02
C PRO A 139 14.77 24.59 21.51
N GLY A 140 14.13 25.50 20.76
CA GLY A 140 14.31 25.63 19.32
C GLY A 140 13.39 24.78 18.44
N ILE A 141 12.54 23.92 19.02
CA ILE A 141 11.53 23.17 18.27
C ILE A 141 10.20 23.94 18.28
N THR A 142 9.77 24.41 17.11
CA THR A 142 8.47 25.06 16.94
C THR A 142 7.34 24.03 16.90
N GLU A 143 6.10 24.47 17.12
CA GLU A 143 4.92 23.60 17.00
C GLU A 143 4.85 22.90 15.64
N PHE A 144 5.18 23.62 14.55
CA PHE A 144 5.23 23.07 13.21
C PHE A 144 6.15 21.85 13.12
N PHE A 145 7.42 21.98 13.56
CA PHE A 145 8.37 20.86 13.54
C PHE A 145 8.00 19.76 14.53
N ALA A 146 7.44 20.09 15.69
CA ALA A 146 6.98 19.09 16.65
C ALA A 146 5.86 18.22 16.07
N VAL A 147 4.89 18.82 15.38
CA VAL A 147 3.82 18.09 14.67
C VAL A 147 4.41 17.30 13.50
N GLU A 148 5.36 17.87 12.77
CA GLU A 148 6.03 17.19 11.65
C GLU A 148 6.73 15.92 12.11
N TYR A 149 7.55 16.00 13.15
CA TYR A 149 8.34 14.88 13.66
C TYR A 149 7.48 13.79 14.27
N ALA A 150 6.43 14.16 15.02
CA ALA A 150 5.47 13.20 15.55
C ALA A 150 4.68 12.50 14.44
N SER A 151 4.22 13.26 13.45
CA SER A 151 3.50 12.72 12.29
C SER A 151 4.40 11.78 11.49
N LEU A 152 5.67 12.16 11.27
CA LEU A 152 6.66 11.36 10.57
C LEU A 152 6.96 10.05 11.32
N ALA A 153 7.15 10.11 12.64
CA ALA A 153 7.36 8.93 13.47
C ALA A 153 6.20 7.93 13.37
N CYS A 154 4.97 8.43 13.53
CA CYS A 154 3.74 7.65 13.39
C CYS A 154 3.60 7.07 11.97
N LEU A 155 3.88 7.87 10.95
CA LEU A 155 3.84 7.49 9.53
C LEU A 155 4.84 6.37 9.21
N MET A 156 6.07 6.46 9.73
CA MET A 156 7.11 5.45 9.52
C MET A 156 6.73 4.11 10.14
N PHE A 157 6.05 4.12 11.29
CA PHE A 157 5.48 2.89 11.86
C PHE A 157 4.35 2.34 10.98
N ALA A 158 3.46 3.20 10.49
CA ALA A 158 2.42 2.80 9.53
C ALA A 158 3.01 2.20 8.26
N ALA A 159 4.18 2.67 7.80
CA ALA A 159 4.83 2.10 6.63
C ALA A 159 5.20 0.63 6.85
N ILE A 160 5.79 0.31 7.99
CA ILE A 160 6.13 -1.07 8.36
C ILE A 160 4.86 -1.94 8.48
N ALA A 161 3.83 -1.41 9.14
CA ALA A 161 2.55 -2.10 9.26
C ALA A 161 1.89 -2.37 7.89
N SER A 162 2.05 -1.47 6.91
CA SER A 162 1.46 -1.64 5.56
C SER A 162 1.97 -2.87 4.83
N TRP A 163 3.16 -3.34 5.18
CA TRP A 163 3.73 -4.56 4.64
C TRP A 163 3.45 -5.77 5.54
N LEU A 164 3.77 -5.69 6.84
CA LEU A 164 3.67 -6.85 7.74
C LEU A 164 2.23 -7.31 7.97
N SER A 165 1.29 -6.39 8.15
CA SER A 165 -0.11 -6.72 8.44
C SER A 165 -0.79 -7.51 7.32
N PRO A 166 -0.67 -7.17 6.03
CA PRO A 166 -1.19 -8.03 4.96
C PRO A 166 -0.28 -9.22 4.65
N SER A 167 1.04 -9.13 4.83
CA SER A 167 1.95 -10.27 4.55
C SER A 167 1.64 -11.49 5.39
N TRP A 168 1.17 -11.32 6.63
CA TRP A 168 0.85 -12.46 7.47
C TRP A 168 -0.31 -13.32 6.92
N PRO A 169 -1.51 -12.77 6.68
CA PRO A 169 -2.60 -13.54 6.06
C PRO A 169 -2.28 -13.98 4.62
N VAL A 170 -1.61 -13.14 3.83
CA VAL A 170 -1.37 -13.40 2.40
C VAL A 170 -0.24 -14.40 2.16
N ALA A 171 0.91 -14.23 2.81
CA ALA A 171 2.10 -15.05 2.59
C ALA A 171 2.23 -16.16 3.64
N MET A 172 1.97 -15.87 4.91
CA MET A 172 2.07 -16.85 6.00
C MET A 172 0.77 -17.64 6.21
N GLU A 173 -0.31 -17.34 5.49
CA GLU A 173 -1.62 -18.00 5.60
C GLU A 173 -2.12 -18.06 7.05
N ASN A 174 -1.89 -16.97 7.80
CA ASN A 174 -2.21 -16.86 9.23
C ASN A 174 -1.49 -17.86 10.16
N ALA A 175 -0.47 -18.56 9.69
CA ALA A 175 0.28 -19.50 10.51
C ALA A 175 1.00 -18.82 11.70
N PRO A 176 1.10 -19.49 12.86
CA PRO A 176 0.52 -20.80 13.23
C PRO A 176 -0.92 -20.72 13.79
N TRP A 177 -1.60 -19.59 13.64
CA TRP A 177 -2.90 -19.31 14.25
C TRP A 177 -4.09 -19.52 13.31
N GLN A 178 -3.88 -20.11 12.13
CA GLN A 178 -4.90 -20.26 11.09
C GLN A 178 -6.17 -21.01 11.54
N ASN A 179 -6.09 -21.78 12.64
CA ASN A 179 -7.21 -22.54 13.20
C ASN A 179 -7.94 -21.78 14.33
N LEU A 180 -7.48 -20.59 14.71
CA LEU A 180 -8.15 -19.77 15.73
C LEU A 180 -9.35 -19.05 15.13
N LYS A 181 -10.40 -18.87 15.93
CA LYS A 181 -11.59 -18.10 15.55
C LYS A 181 -11.42 -16.62 15.92
N GLN A 182 -12.14 -15.74 15.24
CA GLN A 182 -12.25 -14.34 15.65
C GLN A 182 -12.94 -14.21 17.02
N PRO A 183 -12.50 -13.28 17.90
CA PRO A 183 -11.47 -12.27 17.67
C PRO A 183 -10.04 -12.71 18.01
N VAL A 184 -9.84 -13.94 18.51
CA VAL A 184 -8.54 -14.40 19.02
C VAL A 184 -7.51 -14.43 17.90
N LEU A 185 -7.90 -14.91 16.71
CA LEU A 185 -7.05 -14.87 15.51
C LEU A 185 -6.55 -13.45 15.23
N GLY A 186 -7.47 -12.49 15.08
CA GLY A 186 -7.13 -11.11 14.74
C GLY A 186 -6.22 -10.45 15.77
N TRP A 187 -6.52 -10.58 17.06
CA TRP A 187 -5.66 -10.03 18.11
C TRP A 187 -4.28 -10.66 18.14
N THR A 188 -4.18 -11.98 17.93
CA THR A 188 -2.88 -12.67 17.97
C THR A 188 -1.99 -12.22 16.81
N VAL A 189 -2.53 -12.20 15.59
CA VAL A 189 -1.81 -11.72 14.40
C VAL A 189 -1.43 -10.23 14.57
N LEU A 190 -2.35 -9.40 15.06
CA LEU A 190 -2.08 -7.99 15.31
C LEU A 190 -0.93 -7.82 16.32
N ILE A 191 -0.99 -8.47 17.47
CA ILE A 191 0.04 -8.34 18.52
C ILE A 191 1.41 -8.78 18.00
N VAL A 192 1.50 -9.92 17.31
CA VAL A 192 2.79 -10.41 16.83
C VAL A 192 3.33 -9.54 15.69
N THR A 193 2.50 -9.17 14.72
CA THR A 193 2.95 -8.28 13.63
C THR A 193 3.32 -6.89 14.16
N PHE A 194 2.65 -6.40 15.20
CA PHE A 194 2.99 -5.13 15.86
C PHE A 194 4.30 -5.22 16.64
N PHE A 195 4.54 -6.34 17.34
CA PHE A 195 5.81 -6.61 18.02
C PHE A 195 6.99 -6.67 17.05
N ILE A 196 6.87 -7.47 15.98
CA ILE A 196 7.88 -7.54 14.92
C ILE A 196 8.05 -6.16 14.27
N GLY A 197 6.95 -5.46 14.00
CA GLY A 197 6.96 -4.11 13.44
C GLY A 197 7.72 -3.11 14.32
N THR A 198 7.62 -3.24 15.64
CA THR A 198 8.36 -2.41 16.60
C THR A 198 9.86 -2.68 16.53
N ILE A 199 10.29 -3.95 16.44
CA ILE A 199 11.71 -4.30 16.24
C ILE A 199 12.22 -3.70 14.93
N VAL A 200 11.48 -3.89 13.83
CA VAL A 200 11.86 -3.31 12.53
C VAL A 200 11.92 -1.79 12.61
N TYR A 201 10.99 -1.14 13.32
CA TYR A 201 10.98 0.31 13.51
C TYR A 201 12.23 0.79 14.25
N LEU A 202 12.63 0.11 15.33
CA LEU A 202 13.85 0.43 16.08
C LEU A 202 15.11 0.25 15.23
N CYS A 203 15.14 -0.75 14.35
CA CYS A 203 16.28 -0.98 13.47
C CYS A 203 16.32 -0.03 12.27
N THR A 204 15.18 0.44 11.75
CA THR A 204 15.13 1.11 10.42
C THR A 204 14.67 2.56 10.46
N MET A 205 13.88 2.96 11.46
CA MET A 205 13.26 4.29 11.52
C MET A 205 13.76 5.11 12.71
N HIS A 206 13.96 4.46 13.86
CA HIS A 206 14.44 5.13 15.07
C HIS A 206 15.80 5.84 14.89
N PRO A 207 16.81 5.29 14.16
CA PRO A 207 18.05 6.02 13.87
C PRO A 207 17.82 7.35 13.14
N HIS A 208 16.85 7.39 12.23
CA HIS A 208 16.48 8.63 11.55
C HIS A 208 15.85 9.64 12.52
N MET A 209 14.96 9.18 13.41
CA MET A 209 14.36 10.07 14.41
C MET A 209 15.41 10.65 15.36
N GLY A 210 16.41 9.86 15.75
CA GLY A 210 17.45 10.27 16.70
C GLY A 210 18.38 11.38 16.20
N ILE A 211 18.51 11.56 14.89
CA ILE A 211 19.34 12.61 14.28
C ILE A 211 18.59 13.92 14.00
N LEU A 212 17.26 13.95 14.17
CA LEU A 212 16.45 15.18 14.00
C LEU A 212 16.64 16.19 15.14
N TYR A 213 17.29 15.78 16.23
CA TYR A 213 17.54 16.59 17.41
C TYR A 213 19.00 17.02 17.47
N TYR A 214 19.26 18.22 17.98
CA TYR A 214 20.61 18.70 18.27
C TYR A 214 20.84 18.75 19.79
N PRO A 215 21.88 18.09 20.32
CA PRO A 215 22.78 17.16 19.62
C PRO A 215 22.06 15.86 19.22
N TRP A 216 22.64 15.13 18.25
CA TRP A 216 22.12 13.82 17.85
C TRP A 216 22.05 12.87 19.06
N GLN A 217 20.97 12.09 19.13
CA GLN A 217 20.66 11.23 20.27
C GLN A 217 21.46 9.91 20.23
N ARG A 218 22.80 10.00 20.31
CA ARG A 218 23.75 8.89 20.15
C ARG A 218 23.64 7.78 21.22
N PHE A 219 23.11 8.09 22.40
CA PHE A 219 22.90 7.08 23.46
C PHE A 219 21.63 6.26 23.25
N ALA A 220 20.62 6.82 22.60
CA ALA A 220 19.32 6.17 22.40
C ALA A 220 19.17 5.54 21.01
N SER A 221 19.94 6.02 20.03
CA SER A 221 19.81 5.64 18.63
C SER A 221 21.17 5.46 17.95
N ILE A 222 21.21 4.65 16.89
CA ILE A 222 22.40 4.51 16.05
C ILE A 222 22.58 5.80 15.25
N ALA A 223 23.51 6.66 15.68
CA ALA A 223 23.77 7.94 15.03
C ALA A 223 25.29 8.10 14.75
N PRO A 224 25.71 8.20 13.48
CA PRO A 224 24.87 8.25 12.28
C PRO A 224 24.21 6.90 11.95
N PRO A 225 23.10 6.89 11.18
CA PRO A 225 22.45 5.66 10.74
C PRO A 225 23.38 4.76 9.92
N TYR A 226 23.29 3.44 10.10
CA TYR A 226 24.22 2.49 9.44
C TYR A 226 24.12 2.47 7.91
N TRP A 227 23.02 2.93 7.34
CA TRP A 227 22.85 3.03 5.89
C TRP A 227 23.49 4.29 5.29
N GLU A 228 24.00 5.23 6.09
CA GLU A 228 24.49 6.53 5.62
C GLU A 228 25.47 6.39 4.44
N LYS A 229 26.47 5.52 4.59
CA LYS A 229 27.52 5.33 3.58
C LYS A 229 27.01 4.66 2.32
N PHE A 230 26.11 3.70 2.47
CA PHE A 230 25.56 2.93 1.35
C PHE A 230 24.52 3.73 0.56
N ALA A 231 23.56 4.32 1.26
CA ALA A 231 22.47 5.08 0.66
C ALA A 231 22.86 6.53 0.34
N ASN A 232 24.07 6.97 0.73
CA ASN A 232 24.57 8.33 0.57
C ASN A 232 23.64 9.39 1.21
N THR A 233 22.89 9.00 2.25
CA THR A 233 21.95 9.86 2.99
C THR A 233 21.71 9.35 4.41
N VAL A 234 21.45 10.25 5.33
CA VAL A 234 21.01 9.94 6.71
C VAL A 234 19.49 9.83 6.84
N SER A 235 18.75 10.10 5.75
CA SER A 235 17.29 10.07 5.76
C SER A 235 16.74 8.64 5.88
N GLY A 236 15.68 8.48 6.67
CA GLY A 236 14.91 7.23 6.76
C GLY A 236 14.12 6.90 5.49
N ASN A 237 14.07 7.81 4.51
CA ASN A 237 13.46 7.59 3.21
C ASN A 237 14.01 6.36 2.48
N PHE A 238 15.30 6.02 2.70
CA PHE A 238 15.88 4.76 2.26
C PHE A 238 15.04 3.57 2.72
N HIS A 239 14.72 3.50 4.01
CA HIS A 239 13.93 2.40 4.56
C HIS A 239 12.46 2.47 4.21
N VAL A 240 11.87 3.67 4.21
CA VAL A 240 10.48 3.86 3.77
C VAL A 240 10.29 3.27 2.38
N SER A 241 11.23 3.49 1.47
CA SER A 241 11.13 3.09 0.08
C SER A 241 11.15 1.58 -0.18
N TRP A 242 12.10 0.81 0.38
CA TRP A 242 12.06 -0.65 0.18
C TRP A 242 10.86 -1.29 0.90
N ILE A 243 10.42 -0.74 2.04
CA ILE A 243 9.19 -1.19 2.73
C ILE A 243 7.97 -0.89 1.84
N MET A 244 7.94 0.26 1.17
CA MET A 244 6.91 0.55 0.15
C MET A 244 6.90 -0.50 -0.95
N CYS A 245 8.07 -0.83 -1.49
CA CYS A 245 8.18 -1.87 -2.51
C CYS A 245 7.63 -3.20 -2.00
N CYS A 246 7.89 -3.57 -0.73
CA CYS A 246 7.34 -4.75 -0.10
C CYS A 246 5.81 -4.68 -0.04
N THR A 247 5.24 -3.60 0.48
CA THR A 247 3.78 -3.40 0.55
C THR A 247 3.13 -3.58 -0.82
N ILE A 248 3.64 -2.89 -1.85
CA ILE A 248 3.08 -2.99 -3.19
C ILE A 248 3.21 -4.41 -3.73
N THR A 249 4.36 -5.04 -3.55
CA THR A 249 4.60 -6.41 -4.02
C THR A 249 3.65 -7.42 -3.37
N VAL A 250 3.34 -7.29 -2.06
CA VAL A 250 2.30 -8.11 -1.40
C VAL A 250 0.96 -7.96 -2.10
N TRP A 251 0.57 -6.72 -2.41
CA TRP A 251 -0.70 -6.47 -3.08
C TRP A 251 -0.71 -6.97 -4.51
N LEU A 252 0.36 -6.80 -5.29
CA LEU A 252 0.46 -7.40 -6.62
C LEU A 252 0.36 -8.92 -6.54
N TYR A 253 1.05 -9.53 -5.57
CA TYR A 253 1.02 -10.96 -5.28
C TYR A 253 -0.40 -11.45 -4.95
N GLU A 254 -1.12 -10.75 -4.08
CA GLU A 254 -2.49 -11.13 -3.70
C GLU A 254 -3.49 -10.92 -4.83
N THR A 255 -3.33 -9.84 -5.60
CA THR A 255 -4.36 -9.38 -6.55
C THR A 255 -4.12 -9.90 -7.97
N ILE A 256 -3.34 -9.18 -8.76
CA ILE A 256 -3.14 -9.48 -10.18
C ILE A 256 -2.33 -10.75 -10.43
N TRP A 257 -1.53 -11.19 -9.45
CA TRP A 257 -0.72 -12.41 -9.53
C TRP A 257 -1.42 -13.64 -8.91
N GLU A 258 -2.52 -13.45 -8.17
CA GLU A 258 -3.33 -14.54 -7.59
C GLU A 258 -2.47 -15.57 -6.82
N ARG A 259 -1.53 -15.09 -6.03
CA ARG A 259 -0.54 -15.86 -5.24
C ARG A 259 0.42 -16.73 -6.06
N TYR A 260 0.55 -16.51 -7.37
CA TYR A 260 1.58 -17.13 -8.21
C TYR A 260 2.95 -16.44 -8.00
N PRO A 261 4.09 -17.16 -8.08
CA PRO A 261 4.23 -18.60 -8.31
C PRO A 261 4.17 -19.45 -7.03
N PHE A 262 4.25 -18.84 -5.84
CA PHE A 262 4.45 -19.59 -4.60
C PHE A 262 3.29 -20.53 -4.26
N LYS A 263 2.07 -20.27 -4.71
CA LYS A 263 0.93 -21.21 -4.59
C LYS A 263 1.19 -22.59 -5.19
N LEU A 264 2.15 -22.74 -6.10
CA LEU A 264 2.52 -24.03 -6.68
C LEU A 264 3.30 -24.93 -5.70
N ILE A 265 3.87 -24.35 -4.64
CA ILE A 265 4.62 -25.09 -3.62
C ILE A 265 3.63 -25.85 -2.74
N LYS A 266 3.68 -27.18 -2.80
CA LYS A 266 2.75 -28.05 -2.06
C LYS A 266 3.01 -28.05 -0.55
N HIS A 267 4.28 -28.00 -0.15
CA HIS A 267 4.64 -28.05 1.27
C HIS A 267 4.35 -26.70 1.94
N ASP A 268 3.44 -26.67 2.91
CA ASP A 268 2.92 -25.43 3.52
C ASP A 268 4.02 -24.54 4.11
N THR A 269 4.91 -25.08 4.95
CA THR A 269 6.00 -24.27 5.55
C THR A 269 6.91 -23.66 4.49
N LEU A 270 7.33 -24.46 3.51
CA LEU A 270 8.16 -23.98 2.42
C LEU A 270 7.43 -22.95 1.57
N ARG A 271 6.14 -23.15 1.28
CA ARG A 271 5.30 -22.20 0.54
C ARG A 271 5.24 -20.86 1.28
N ARG A 272 4.95 -20.88 2.57
CA ARG A 272 4.80 -19.68 3.41
C ARG A 272 6.11 -18.89 3.52
N LEU A 273 7.20 -19.57 3.84
CA LEU A 273 8.53 -18.96 3.93
C LEU A 273 8.99 -18.43 2.56
N SER A 274 8.80 -19.22 1.49
CA SER A 274 9.16 -18.79 0.14
C SER A 274 8.32 -17.61 -0.34
N ALA A 275 7.03 -17.56 0.00
CA ALA A 275 6.18 -16.43 -0.32
C ALA A 275 6.59 -15.18 0.45
N PHE A 276 6.81 -15.29 1.76
CA PHE A 276 7.16 -14.15 2.61
C PHE A 276 8.52 -13.55 2.21
N PHE A 277 9.57 -14.37 2.15
CA PHE A 277 10.91 -13.89 1.76
C PHE A 277 11.02 -13.62 0.25
N GLY A 278 10.26 -14.31 -0.58
CA GLY A 278 10.19 -14.06 -2.02
C GLY A 278 9.59 -12.70 -2.34
N ILE A 279 8.55 -12.26 -1.62
CA ILE A 279 8.00 -10.91 -1.72
C ILE A 279 9.07 -9.87 -1.38
N ILE A 280 9.84 -10.08 -0.30
CA ILE A 280 10.95 -9.18 0.08
C ILE A 280 11.99 -9.14 -1.05
N ALA A 281 12.43 -10.30 -1.55
CA ALA A 281 13.43 -10.36 -2.62
C ALA A 281 12.97 -9.62 -3.89
N ILE A 282 11.73 -9.84 -4.33
CA ILE A 282 11.15 -9.14 -5.49
C ILE A 282 11.05 -7.64 -5.23
N ALA A 283 10.65 -7.23 -4.03
CA ALA A 283 10.59 -5.83 -3.64
C ALA A 283 11.96 -5.15 -3.67
N TRP A 284 13.02 -5.84 -3.24
CA TRP A 284 14.40 -5.33 -3.34
C TRP A 284 14.88 -5.23 -4.79
N CYS A 285 14.46 -6.15 -5.67
CA CYS A 285 14.71 -6.02 -7.11
C CYS A 285 14.07 -4.74 -7.67
N PHE A 286 12.78 -4.47 -7.35
CA PHE A 286 12.14 -3.21 -7.74
C PHE A 286 12.84 -2.00 -7.13
N PHE A 287 13.19 -2.07 -5.84
CA PHE A 287 13.82 -0.99 -5.11
C PHE A 287 15.13 -0.52 -5.78
N PHE A 288 16.04 -1.45 -6.07
CA PHE A 288 17.29 -1.12 -6.73
C PHE A 288 17.13 -0.80 -8.21
N PHE A 289 16.29 -1.53 -8.94
CA PHE A 289 16.07 -1.28 -10.35
C PHE A 289 15.49 0.12 -10.59
N LEU A 290 14.48 0.53 -9.82
CA LEU A 290 13.89 1.86 -9.95
C LEU A 290 14.85 2.96 -9.49
N HIS A 291 15.69 2.72 -8.48
CA HIS A 291 16.73 3.68 -8.12
C HIS A 291 17.72 3.87 -9.28
N PHE A 292 18.22 2.77 -9.84
CA PHE A 292 19.10 2.78 -11.00
C PHE A 292 18.44 3.45 -12.23
N ALA A 293 17.16 3.17 -12.48
CA ALA A 293 16.39 3.81 -13.55
C ALA A 293 16.35 5.33 -13.40
N GLN A 294 16.20 5.84 -12.17
CA GLN A 294 16.25 7.27 -11.90
C GLN A 294 17.64 7.84 -12.16
N GLU A 295 18.72 7.15 -11.78
CA GLU A 295 20.09 7.59 -12.08
C GLU A 295 20.36 7.69 -13.59
N LEU A 296 19.85 6.72 -14.37
CA LEU A 296 19.92 6.78 -15.83
C LEU A 296 19.12 7.95 -16.41
N TRP A 297 17.99 8.31 -15.77
CA TRP A 297 17.08 9.33 -16.26
C TRP A 297 17.54 10.77 -15.95
N TRP A 298 17.93 11.03 -14.71
CA TRP A 298 18.27 12.37 -14.22
C TRP A 298 19.77 12.54 -13.90
N GLY A 299 20.59 11.51 -14.09
CA GLY A 299 21.99 11.50 -13.69
C GLY A 299 22.19 11.10 -12.21
N PRO A 300 23.46 11.02 -11.78
CA PRO A 300 23.84 10.49 -10.47
C PRO A 300 23.32 11.37 -9.32
N ALA A 301 22.93 10.74 -8.22
CA ALA A 301 22.53 11.45 -7.01
C ALA A 301 23.77 11.97 -6.25
N ILE A 302 23.74 13.22 -5.80
CA ILE A 302 24.88 13.88 -5.17
C ILE A 302 24.51 14.30 -3.75
N ARG A 303 25.24 13.79 -2.76
CA ARG A 303 25.00 14.12 -1.35
C ARG A 303 25.19 15.61 -1.09
N GLY A 304 24.28 16.19 -0.29
CA GLY A 304 24.28 17.62 0.04
C GLY A 304 23.58 18.51 -0.98
N THR A 305 23.20 17.96 -2.15
CA THR A 305 22.30 18.66 -3.07
C THR A 305 20.85 18.60 -2.59
N ARG A 306 19.99 19.41 -3.20
CA ARG A 306 18.54 19.45 -2.94
C ARG A 306 17.78 18.95 -4.15
N MET A 307 16.48 18.69 -3.96
CA MET A 307 15.54 18.39 -5.04
C MET A 307 15.89 17.08 -5.75
N ASP A 308 15.86 17.09 -7.08
CA ASP A 308 15.99 15.91 -7.92
C ASP A 308 17.38 15.29 -7.87
N PHE A 309 18.43 16.00 -7.45
CA PHE A 309 19.76 15.40 -7.28
C PHE A 309 20.00 14.81 -5.88
N SER A 310 19.08 15.03 -4.92
CA SER A 310 19.31 14.63 -3.54
C SER A 310 19.05 13.13 -3.33
N PRO A 311 19.99 12.37 -2.70
CA PRO A 311 19.80 10.93 -2.52
C PRO A 311 18.58 10.58 -1.68
N ASP A 312 18.22 11.40 -0.67
CA ASP A 312 17.05 11.19 0.17
C ASP A 312 15.72 11.23 -0.59
N TRP A 313 15.59 12.13 -1.57
CA TRP A 313 14.42 12.17 -2.45
C TRP A 313 14.42 11.00 -3.42
N ARG A 314 15.57 10.67 -4.04
CA ARG A 314 15.70 9.54 -4.97
C ARG A 314 15.22 8.23 -4.37
N TRP A 315 15.62 7.96 -3.13
CA TRP A 315 15.16 6.78 -2.42
C TRP A 315 13.65 6.84 -2.19
N LEU A 316 13.12 7.93 -1.63
CA LEU A 316 11.68 8.07 -1.39
C LEU A 316 10.87 7.86 -2.67
N HIS A 317 11.33 8.46 -3.78
CA HIS A 317 10.66 8.47 -5.06
C HIS A 317 10.55 7.09 -5.71
N VAL A 318 11.44 6.15 -5.38
CA VAL A 318 11.27 4.73 -5.75
C VAL A 318 9.99 4.17 -5.13
N GLY A 319 9.76 4.41 -3.84
CA GLY A 319 8.55 4.01 -3.14
C GLY A 319 7.31 4.67 -3.75
N GLU A 320 7.40 5.95 -4.14
CA GLU A 320 6.31 6.70 -4.76
C GLU A 320 5.93 6.10 -6.12
N THR A 321 6.94 5.78 -6.93
CA THR A 321 6.80 5.13 -8.24
C THR A 321 6.06 3.80 -8.12
N MET A 322 6.39 2.99 -7.11
CA MET A 322 5.70 1.72 -6.87
C MET A 322 4.21 1.89 -6.55
N VAL A 323 3.81 2.95 -5.82
CA VAL A 323 2.38 3.19 -5.53
C VAL A 323 1.60 3.51 -6.80
N PHE A 324 2.21 4.20 -7.77
CA PHE A 324 1.56 4.44 -9.05
C PHE A 324 1.24 3.13 -9.79
N PHE A 325 2.11 2.13 -9.72
CA PHE A 325 1.85 0.81 -10.30
C PHE A 325 0.73 0.04 -9.59
N LEU A 326 0.44 0.36 -8.33
CA LEU A 326 -0.62 -0.31 -7.57
C LEU A 326 -2.03 0.11 -8.03
N ILE A 327 -2.24 1.38 -8.40
CA ILE A 327 -3.58 1.88 -8.75
C ILE A 327 -4.22 1.07 -9.91
N PRO A 328 -3.57 0.86 -11.06
CA PRO A 328 -4.15 0.07 -12.13
C PRO A 328 -4.29 -1.41 -11.76
N ALA A 329 -3.39 -1.96 -10.93
CA ALA A 329 -3.49 -3.35 -10.47
C ALA A 329 -4.75 -3.57 -9.60
N LEU A 330 -5.01 -2.66 -8.66
CA LEU A 330 -6.24 -2.67 -7.87
C LEU A 330 -7.47 -2.40 -8.73
N PHE A 331 -7.37 -1.50 -9.70
CA PHE A 331 -8.48 -1.22 -10.61
C PHE A 331 -8.87 -2.44 -11.44
N LEU A 332 -7.89 -3.16 -12.01
CA LEU A 332 -8.11 -4.41 -12.73
C LEU A 332 -8.81 -5.45 -11.84
N THR A 333 -8.34 -5.58 -10.61
CA THR A 333 -8.85 -6.58 -9.66
C THR A 333 -10.27 -6.23 -9.20
N PHE A 334 -10.51 -5.00 -8.77
CA PHE A 334 -11.78 -4.59 -8.16
C PHE A 334 -12.89 -4.37 -9.18
N TYR A 335 -12.58 -3.81 -10.35
CA TYR A 335 -13.60 -3.32 -11.29
C TYR A 335 -13.55 -4.03 -12.66
N CYS A 336 -12.49 -4.76 -12.97
CA CYS A 336 -12.37 -5.50 -14.24
C CYS A 336 -12.35 -7.02 -14.05
N ASN A 337 -12.74 -7.53 -12.88
CA ASN A 337 -12.76 -8.97 -12.57
C ASN A 337 -11.40 -9.66 -12.88
N ASN A 338 -10.32 -8.95 -12.56
CA ASN A 338 -8.94 -9.35 -12.81
C ASN A 338 -8.67 -9.75 -14.28
N TRP A 339 -9.26 -9.03 -15.24
CA TRP A 339 -9.01 -9.28 -16.66
C TRP A 339 -7.53 -9.08 -17.04
N PRO A 340 -6.96 -9.86 -17.99
CA PRO A 340 -7.56 -11.00 -18.70
C PRO A 340 -7.56 -12.31 -17.90
N THR A 341 -8.51 -13.19 -18.20
CA THR A 341 -8.67 -14.50 -17.53
C THR A 341 -8.66 -15.69 -18.50
N LYS A 342 -8.55 -15.45 -19.81
CA LYS A 342 -8.72 -16.49 -20.84
C LYS A 342 -7.45 -17.26 -21.19
N TYR A 343 -6.27 -16.76 -20.84
CA TYR A 343 -4.98 -17.40 -21.18
C TYR A 343 -4.49 -18.28 -20.02
N SER A 344 -3.32 -18.90 -20.19
CA SER A 344 -2.64 -19.61 -19.10
C SER A 344 -2.29 -18.64 -17.96
N ALA A 345 -2.18 -19.16 -16.74
CA ALA A 345 -1.92 -18.34 -15.56
C ALA A 345 -0.66 -17.45 -15.69
N PRO A 346 0.50 -17.93 -16.19
CA PRO A 346 1.68 -17.09 -16.38
C PRO A 346 1.48 -15.98 -17.43
N VAL A 347 0.69 -16.22 -18.47
CA VAL A 347 0.41 -15.24 -19.53
C VAL A 347 -0.54 -14.16 -19.02
N ASN A 348 -1.62 -14.55 -18.33
CA ASN A 348 -2.52 -13.59 -17.69
C ASN A 348 -1.73 -12.71 -16.69
N TRP A 349 -0.88 -13.33 -15.88
CA TRP A 349 -0.01 -12.64 -14.92
C TRP A 349 0.89 -11.60 -15.58
N LEU A 350 1.59 -11.99 -16.66
CA LEU A 350 2.47 -11.09 -17.40
C LEU A 350 1.69 -9.91 -17.98
N ILE A 351 0.55 -10.17 -18.64
CA ILE A 351 -0.28 -9.11 -19.24
C ILE A 351 -0.77 -8.13 -18.16
N ARG A 352 -1.31 -8.62 -17.03
CA ARG A 352 -1.79 -7.77 -15.94
C ARG A 352 -0.66 -6.94 -15.32
N THR A 353 0.53 -7.53 -15.17
CA THR A 353 1.72 -6.82 -14.66
C THR A 353 2.15 -5.72 -15.62
N LEU A 354 2.14 -5.98 -16.94
CA LEU A 354 2.42 -4.95 -17.94
C LEU A 354 1.37 -3.83 -17.90
N ILE A 355 0.07 -4.16 -17.78
CA ILE A 355 -0.98 -3.14 -17.63
C ILE A 355 -0.76 -2.30 -16.37
N ALA A 356 -0.37 -2.92 -15.25
CA ALA A 356 -0.06 -2.20 -14.02
C ALA A 356 1.13 -1.23 -14.19
N ILE A 357 2.20 -1.68 -14.86
CA ILE A 357 3.37 -0.84 -15.14
C ILE A 357 3.02 0.31 -16.08
N PHE A 358 2.45 0.04 -17.27
CA PHE A 358 2.10 1.07 -18.24
C PHE A 358 1.01 2.01 -17.73
N GLY A 359 -0.02 1.49 -17.07
CA GLY A 359 -1.06 2.29 -16.45
C GLY A 359 -0.52 3.17 -15.34
N GLY A 360 0.40 2.66 -14.51
CA GLY A 360 1.02 3.44 -13.45
C GLY A 360 1.96 4.52 -14.01
N MET A 361 2.70 4.24 -15.08
CA MET A 361 3.47 5.28 -15.79
C MET A 361 2.57 6.37 -16.37
N ALA A 362 1.40 6.03 -16.91
CA ALA A 362 0.43 7.01 -17.37
C ALA A 362 -0.11 7.88 -16.22
N ILE A 363 -0.44 7.28 -15.07
CA ILE A 363 -0.89 8.02 -13.88
C ILE A 363 0.23 8.90 -13.32
N TYR A 364 1.47 8.39 -13.28
CA TYR A 364 2.66 9.15 -12.90
C TYR A 364 2.82 10.40 -13.79
N TRP A 365 2.71 10.22 -15.10
CA TRP A 365 2.80 11.33 -16.06
C TRP A 365 1.66 12.34 -15.85
N ILE A 366 0.42 11.89 -15.66
CA ILE A 366 -0.74 12.75 -15.37
C ILE A 366 -0.51 13.52 -14.07
N TYR A 367 -0.02 12.86 -13.02
CA TYR A 367 0.20 13.49 -11.72
C TYR A 367 1.19 14.65 -11.82
N TYR A 368 2.34 14.44 -12.46
CA TYR A 368 3.36 15.49 -12.54
C TYR A 368 3.00 16.62 -13.51
N ASN A 369 2.20 16.35 -14.56
CA ASN A 369 1.79 17.39 -15.52
C ASN A 369 0.51 18.13 -15.13
N ILE A 370 -0.42 17.48 -14.40
CA ILE A 370 -1.77 18.03 -14.14
C ILE A 370 -2.02 18.20 -12.64
N GLY A 371 -1.36 17.43 -11.77
CA GLY A 371 -1.62 17.41 -10.33
C GLY A 371 -1.49 18.77 -9.65
N HIS A 372 -0.55 19.62 -10.07
CA HIS A 372 -0.40 20.97 -9.52
C HIS A 372 -1.62 21.88 -9.78
N LEU A 373 -2.35 21.67 -10.89
CA LEU A 373 -3.55 22.44 -11.23
C LEU A 373 -4.75 22.02 -10.38
N THR A 374 -4.84 20.72 -10.07
CA THR A 374 -6.03 20.12 -9.45
C THR A 374 -5.89 19.89 -7.95
N LEU A 375 -4.72 19.49 -7.47
CA LEU A 375 -4.50 19.06 -6.08
C LEU A 375 -3.96 20.16 -5.16
N GLY A 376 -3.68 21.35 -5.70
CA GLY A 376 -3.11 22.46 -4.93
C GLY A 376 -1.65 22.23 -4.53
N THR A 377 -0.95 21.33 -5.24
CA THR A 377 0.49 21.06 -5.07
C THR A 377 1.33 21.99 -5.95
N GLN A 378 2.62 22.11 -5.65
CA GLN A 378 3.56 22.84 -6.48
C GLN A 378 3.97 22.02 -7.71
N LYS A 379 4.50 22.70 -8.73
CA LYS A 379 5.00 22.09 -9.97
C LYS A 379 6.46 21.65 -9.82
N GLY A 380 6.78 20.42 -10.23
CA GLY A 380 8.14 19.86 -10.24
C GLY A 380 8.17 18.39 -9.82
N TYR A 381 9.32 17.73 -9.92
CA TYR A 381 9.47 16.33 -9.48
C TYR A 381 9.76 16.19 -7.99
N ALA A 382 10.67 17.02 -7.50
CA ALA A 382 11.24 16.95 -6.16
C ALA A 382 10.90 18.18 -5.32
N GLN A 383 9.73 18.78 -5.57
CA GLN A 383 9.26 19.87 -4.72
C GLN A 383 9.07 19.33 -3.29
N PRO A 384 9.66 19.96 -2.25
CA PRO A 384 9.55 19.49 -0.86
C PRO A 384 8.12 19.46 -0.33
N GLU A 385 7.22 20.10 -1.05
CA GLU A 385 5.80 20.19 -0.76
C GLU A 385 4.96 19.21 -1.61
N GLN A 386 5.60 18.28 -2.33
CA GLN A 386 4.94 17.37 -3.25
C GLN A 386 5.27 15.92 -2.88
N PHE A 387 4.28 15.26 -2.28
CA PHE A 387 4.35 13.85 -1.88
C PHE A 387 3.32 13.07 -2.68
N PRO A 388 3.67 12.57 -3.89
CA PRO A 388 2.77 11.78 -4.72
C PRO A 388 2.12 10.60 -3.99
N MET A 389 2.78 10.06 -2.96
CA MET A 389 2.23 9.03 -2.10
C MET A 389 0.91 9.43 -1.41
N ILE A 390 0.71 10.70 -1.03
CA ILE A 390 -0.50 11.12 -0.32
C ILE A 390 -1.75 10.99 -1.21
N PRO A 391 -1.86 11.66 -2.38
CA PRO A 391 -3.04 11.55 -3.21
C PRO A 391 -3.23 10.14 -3.79
N THR A 392 -2.14 9.43 -4.10
CA THR A 392 -2.25 8.07 -4.62
C THR A 392 -2.78 7.09 -3.56
N ILE A 393 -2.25 7.09 -2.34
CA ILE A 393 -2.76 6.25 -1.24
C ILE A 393 -4.17 6.69 -0.82
N TRP A 394 -4.47 8.00 -0.84
CA TRP A 394 -5.82 8.49 -0.55
C TRP A 394 -6.86 7.94 -1.55
N LEU A 395 -6.53 7.94 -2.84
CA LEU A 395 -7.36 7.31 -3.87
C LEU A 395 -7.52 5.82 -3.63
N ILE A 396 -6.43 5.12 -3.29
CA ILE A 396 -6.45 3.70 -2.96
C ILE A 396 -7.38 3.43 -1.76
N ASN A 397 -7.29 4.20 -0.69
CA ASN A 397 -8.18 4.07 0.47
C ASN A 397 -9.66 4.18 0.08
N ILE A 398 -10.00 5.10 -0.83
CA ILE A 398 -11.38 5.24 -1.34
C ILE A 398 -11.77 4.03 -2.19
N MET A 399 -10.88 3.52 -3.04
CA MET A 399 -11.11 2.28 -3.80
C MET A 399 -11.33 1.09 -2.84
N LEU A 400 -10.55 1.00 -1.76
CA LEU A 400 -10.69 -0.04 -0.74
C LEU A 400 -12.00 0.10 0.02
N ILE A 401 -12.41 1.30 0.44
CA ILE A 401 -13.72 1.52 1.07
C ILE A 401 -14.84 1.13 0.10
N ASN A 402 -14.75 1.56 -1.17
CA ASN A 402 -15.75 1.23 -2.17
C ASN A 402 -15.83 -0.29 -2.40
N HIS A 403 -14.68 -0.95 -2.49
CA HIS A 403 -14.61 -2.38 -2.74
C HIS A 403 -14.98 -3.20 -1.51
N TRP A 404 -14.29 -3.02 -0.37
CA TRP A 404 -14.46 -3.82 0.84
C TRP A 404 -15.75 -3.48 1.59
N PHE A 405 -16.10 -2.20 1.73
CA PHE A 405 -17.23 -1.79 2.57
C PHE A 405 -18.51 -1.51 1.76
N MET A 406 -18.41 -1.20 0.47
CA MET A 406 -19.58 -0.81 -0.35
C MET A 406 -19.88 -1.77 -1.51
N ASP A 407 -19.27 -2.96 -1.55
CA ASP A 407 -19.55 -3.97 -2.58
C ASP A 407 -19.49 -3.42 -4.03
N ASN A 408 -18.56 -2.50 -4.30
CA ASN A 408 -18.44 -1.81 -5.59
C ASN A 408 -19.72 -1.05 -6.03
N TRP A 409 -20.52 -0.55 -5.09
CA TRP A 409 -21.66 0.30 -5.43
C TRP A 409 -21.19 1.62 -6.11
N PRO A 410 -21.92 2.16 -7.10
CA PRO A 410 -23.20 1.70 -7.64
C PRO A 410 -23.10 0.72 -8.80
N GLY A 411 -21.94 0.56 -9.44
CA GLY A 411 -21.74 -0.23 -10.66
C GLY A 411 -22.06 -1.71 -10.50
N TRP A 412 -21.94 -2.24 -9.29
CA TRP A 412 -22.17 -3.64 -8.98
C TRP A 412 -23.32 -3.86 -8.00
N ARG A 413 -23.79 -5.10 -7.98
CA ARG A 413 -24.67 -5.64 -6.95
C ARG A 413 -24.19 -7.03 -6.54
N LYS A 414 -24.56 -7.46 -5.34
CA LYS A 414 -24.39 -8.85 -4.92
C LYS A 414 -25.27 -9.75 -5.80
N ALA A 415 -24.71 -10.90 -6.20
CA ALA A 415 -25.42 -11.95 -6.91
C ALA A 415 -26.51 -12.56 -6.01
N LYS A 416 -27.66 -12.91 -6.60
CA LYS A 416 -28.69 -13.70 -5.91
C LYS A 416 -28.22 -15.15 -5.76
N PRO A 417 -28.72 -15.92 -4.77
CA PRO A 417 -28.31 -17.32 -4.57
C PRO A 417 -28.42 -18.20 -5.83
N GLU A 418 -29.45 -18.00 -6.65
CA GLU A 418 -29.65 -18.71 -7.92
C GLU A 418 -28.56 -18.38 -8.95
N GLU A 419 -28.21 -17.09 -9.09
CA GLU A 419 -27.14 -16.62 -9.99
C GLU A 419 -25.77 -17.18 -9.54
N VAL A 420 -25.53 -17.24 -8.23
CA VAL A 420 -24.33 -17.85 -7.64
C VAL A 420 -24.22 -19.32 -8.03
N ALA A 421 -25.32 -20.08 -7.94
CA ALA A 421 -25.33 -21.49 -8.30
C ALA A 421 -25.03 -21.72 -9.80
N LEU A 422 -25.56 -20.86 -10.68
CA LEU A 422 -25.29 -20.91 -12.12
C LEU A 422 -23.82 -20.60 -12.44
N ILE A 423 -23.28 -19.50 -11.88
CA ILE A 423 -21.88 -19.09 -12.10
C ILE A 423 -20.91 -20.16 -11.59
N ARG A 424 -21.22 -20.81 -10.46
CA ARG A 424 -20.41 -21.91 -9.93
C ARG A 424 -20.45 -23.16 -10.82
N LYS A 425 -21.57 -23.43 -11.49
CA LYS A 425 -21.68 -24.54 -12.47
C LYS A 425 -20.93 -24.25 -13.77
N GLU A 426 -20.93 -23.01 -14.24
CA GLU A 426 -20.22 -22.59 -15.46
C GLU A 426 -18.70 -22.54 -15.28
N LYS A 427 -18.21 -22.24 -14.08
CA LYS A 427 -16.78 -22.32 -13.74
C LYS A 427 -16.31 -23.77 -13.60
N SER A 428 -16.19 -24.48 -14.72
CA SER A 428 -15.29 -25.65 -14.82
C SER A 428 -13.84 -25.16 -14.69
N PRO A 429 -12.97 -25.79 -13.88
CA PRO A 429 -11.63 -25.28 -13.65
C PRO A 429 -10.74 -25.57 -14.86
N ALA A 430 -10.76 -24.69 -15.86
CA ALA A 430 -9.70 -24.66 -16.87
C ALA A 430 -8.49 -23.91 -16.30
N VAL A 431 -7.80 -24.53 -15.33
CA VAL A 431 -6.44 -24.11 -14.98
C VAL A 431 -5.53 -25.22 -15.47
N SER A 432 -4.94 -25.02 -16.66
CA SER A 432 -3.75 -25.79 -17.00
C SER A 432 -2.70 -25.46 -15.95
N VAL A 433 -2.40 -26.42 -15.07
CA VAL A 433 -1.29 -26.30 -14.13
C VAL A 433 -0.03 -26.27 -15.00
N ALA A 434 0.48 -25.07 -15.27
CA ALA A 434 1.75 -24.91 -15.93
C ALA A 434 2.80 -25.61 -15.06
N LYS A 435 3.35 -26.71 -15.58
CA LYS A 435 4.44 -27.42 -14.90
C LYS A 435 5.66 -26.50 -14.89
N PHE A 436 6.36 -26.49 -13.77
CA PHE A 436 7.64 -25.80 -13.63
C PHE A 436 8.61 -26.32 -14.70
N ALA A 437 9.09 -25.43 -15.57
CA ALA A 437 9.98 -25.77 -16.68
C ALA A 437 11.32 -25.01 -16.50
N PRO A 438 12.46 -25.71 -16.34
CA PRO A 438 13.78 -25.07 -16.20
C PRO A 438 14.11 -24.12 -17.36
N ALA A 439 13.65 -24.45 -18.58
CA ALA A 439 13.78 -23.60 -19.75
C ALA A 439 13.12 -22.22 -19.57
N GLY A 440 12.00 -22.13 -18.85
CA GLY A 440 11.31 -20.87 -18.59
C GLY A 440 12.13 -19.92 -17.70
N ILE A 441 12.91 -20.45 -16.77
CA ILE A 441 13.81 -19.65 -15.92
C ILE A 441 14.94 -19.08 -16.77
N ILE A 442 15.57 -19.91 -17.61
CA ILE A 442 16.66 -19.46 -18.49
C ILE A 442 16.16 -18.36 -19.43
N VAL A 443 15.00 -18.57 -20.08
CA VAL A 443 14.39 -17.56 -20.94
C VAL A 443 14.08 -16.28 -20.16
N GLY A 444 13.53 -16.38 -18.95
CA GLY A 444 13.27 -15.23 -18.08
C GLY A 444 14.53 -14.44 -17.74
N ILE A 445 15.64 -15.12 -17.43
CA ILE A 445 16.94 -14.49 -17.17
C ILE A 445 17.45 -13.76 -18.41
N VAL A 446 17.42 -14.42 -19.58
CA VAL A 446 17.86 -13.81 -20.85
C VAL A 446 17.03 -12.57 -21.18
N ILE A 447 15.70 -12.64 -21.04
CA ILE A 447 14.81 -11.48 -21.25
C ILE A 447 15.14 -10.37 -20.26
N GLY A 448 15.39 -10.70 -18.98
CA GLY A 448 15.79 -9.72 -17.97
C GLY A 448 17.10 -8.99 -18.33
N ILE A 449 18.10 -9.74 -18.81
CA ILE A 449 19.37 -9.17 -19.28
C ILE A 449 19.14 -8.24 -20.49
N ILE A 450 18.32 -8.67 -21.45
CA ILE A 450 17.99 -7.84 -22.62
C ILE A 450 17.30 -6.54 -22.17
N ILE A 451 16.30 -6.62 -21.29
CA ILE A 451 15.60 -5.45 -20.75
C ILE A 451 16.57 -4.52 -20.01
N TYR A 452 17.53 -5.06 -19.26
CA TYR A 452 18.55 -4.26 -18.58
C TYR A 452 19.39 -3.45 -19.56
N PHE A 453 19.90 -4.05 -20.63
CA PHE A 453 20.66 -3.33 -21.66
C PHE A 453 19.80 -2.33 -22.44
N ILE A 454 18.54 -2.67 -22.71
CA ILE A 454 17.58 -1.72 -23.31
C ILE A 454 17.39 -0.51 -22.38
N ALA A 455 17.24 -0.71 -21.07
CA ALA A 455 17.07 0.38 -20.12
C ALA A 455 18.29 1.31 -20.08
N ILE A 456 19.52 0.75 -20.07
CA ILE A 456 20.77 1.53 -20.13
C ILE A 456 20.80 2.42 -21.38
N TRP A 457 20.38 1.90 -22.53
CA TRP A 457 20.40 2.65 -23.77
C TRP A 457 19.25 3.67 -23.86
N LEU A 458 18.04 3.27 -23.49
CA LEU A 458 16.81 4.03 -23.74
C LEU A 458 16.56 5.13 -22.69
N PHE A 459 16.78 4.87 -21.40
CA PHE A 459 16.40 5.81 -20.33
C PHE A 459 17.17 7.14 -20.40
N PRO A 460 18.49 7.17 -20.68
CA PRO A 460 19.20 8.43 -20.86
C PRO A 460 18.71 9.25 -22.06
N ILE A 461 18.22 8.59 -23.11
CA ILE A 461 17.63 9.25 -24.29
C ILE A 461 16.28 9.86 -23.92
N LEU A 462 15.42 9.08 -23.25
CA LEU A 462 14.11 9.54 -22.80
C LEU A 462 14.19 10.66 -21.75
N GLY A 463 15.19 10.62 -20.87
CA GLY A 463 15.45 11.68 -19.88
C GLY A 463 15.73 13.04 -20.53
N LYS A 464 16.41 13.05 -21.69
CA LYS A 464 16.66 14.29 -22.46
C LYS A 464 15.39 14.85 -23.11
N LEU A 465 14.37 14.03 -23.35
CA LEU A 465 13.14 14.41 -24.05
C LEU A 465 12.12 15.19 -23.17
N LYS A 466 12.49 15.63 -21.95
CA LYS A 466 11.66 16.40 -20.99
C LYS A 466 10.17 15.97 -20.99
N TRP A 467 9.91 14.82 -20.37
CA TRP A 467 8.57 14.22 -20.25
C TRP A 467 7.56 15.00 -19.40
N VAL A 468 8.05 15.87 -18.52
CA VAL A 468 7.25 16.78 -17.71
C VAL A 468 7.69 18.18 -18.04
N TYR A 469 6.71 19.03 -18.39
CA TYR A 469 6.95 20.46 -18.60
C TYR A 469 7.50 21.01 -17.29
N THR A 470 8.78 21.37 -17.26
CA THR A 470 9.41 22.04 -16.10
C THR A 470 8.90 23.47 -16.02
#